data_AF-A0A6L7CT42-F1
#
_entry.id   AF-A0A6L7CT42-F1
#
_cell.length_a   1.000
_cell.length_b   1.000
_cell.length_c   1.000
_cell.angle_alpha   90.00
_cell.angle_beta   90.00
_cell.angle_gamma   90.00
#
_symmetry.space_group_name_H-M   'P 1'
#
loop_
_entity.id
_entity.type
_entity.pdbx_description
1 polymer ?
#
loop_
_entity_poly.entity_id
_entity_poly.type
_entity_poly.pdbx_seq_one_letter_code
_entity_poly.pdbx_strand_id
1 'polypeptide(L)'
;RVEPGKTMAQLFRDHGLPATDVYAMAQVEGAGKPLSNLQNGQMVKIRQNASGVVTGLTIDTGNNQQVLFTRQPDGSFIRAR
;
A
#
# COMPACT_ATOMS: atom_id res chain seq x y z
N ARG A 1 7.31 4.74 7.96
CA ARG A 1 6.60 6.04 7.82
C ARG A 1 7.01 6.64 6.49
N VAL A 2 6.12 7.33 5.79
CA VAL A 2 6.42 7.92 4.48
C VAL A 2 7.33 9.14 4.67
N GLU A 3 8.47 9.14 3.99
CA GLU A 3 9.42 10.27 4.00
C GLU A 3 9.03 11.34 2.98
N PRO A 4 9.45 12.60 3.19
CA PRO A 4 9.22 13.69 2.25
C PRO A 4 9.58 13.39 0.80
N GLY A 5 8.59 13.50 -0.09
CA GLY A 5 8.78 13.34 -1.54
C GLY A 5 8.86 11.88 -2.00
N LYS A 6 8.67 10.89 -1.11
CA LYS A 6 8.62 9.48 -1.50
C LYS A 6 7.23 9.03 -1.92
N THR A 7 7.17 8.37 -3.08
CA THR A 7 5.99 7.66 -3.58
C THR A 7 5.88 6.25 -2.96
N MET A 8 4.70 5.64 -2.96
CA MET A 8 4.54 4.26 -2.50
C MET A 8 5.40 3.27 -3.31
N ALA A 9 5.56 3.50 -4.62
CA ALA A 9 6.40 2.66 -5.47
C ALA A 9 7.89 2.74 -5.06
N GLN A 10 8.38 3.91 -4.63
CA GLN A 10 9.72 4.04 -4.06
C GLN A 10 9.81 3.33 -2.72
N LEU A 11 8.83 3.50 -1.83
CA LEU A 11 8.81 2.79 -0.54
C LEU A 11 8.93 1.27 -0.74
N PHE A 12 8.18 0.71 -1.70
CA PHE A 12 8.29 -0.71 -2.01
C PHE A 12 9.68 -1.09 -2.50
N ARG A 13 10.24 -0.35 -3.46
CA ARG A 13 11.59 -0.61 -3.98
C ARG A 13 12.66 -0.54 -2.89
N ASP A 14 12.59 0.46 -2.01
CA ASP A 14 13.52 0.63 -0.89
C ASP A 14 13.46 -0.56 0.11
N HIS A 15 12.31 -1.23 0.21
CA HIS A 15 12.09 -2.39 1.06
C HIS A 15 12.19 -3.74 0.33
N GLY A 16 12.71 -3.76 -0.92
CA GLY A 16 12.86 -4.97 -1.71
C GLY A 16 11.53 -5.61 -2.16
N LEU A 17 10.44 -4.83 -2.13
CA LEU A 17 9.11 -5.28 -2.50
C LEU A 17 8.82 -4.99 -3.99
N PRO A 18 8.01 -5.82 -4.66
CA PRO A 18 7.68 -5.61 -6.06
C PRO A 18 6.84 -4.35 -6.25
N ALA A 19 7.32 -3.40 -7.06
CA ALA A 19 6.53 -2.22 -7.43
C ALA A 19 5.24 -2.59 -8.19
N THR A 20 5.20 -3.78 -8.81
CA THR A 20 4.01 -4.34 -9.46
C THR A 20 2.82 -4.46 -8.50
N ASP A 21 3.07 -4.80 -7.23
CA ASP A 21 2.02 -4.91 -6.22
C ASP A 21 1.41 -3.54 -5.91
N VAL A 22 2.23 -2.47 -5.90
CA VAL A 22 1.74 -1.09 -5.74
C VAL A 22 0.83 -0.70 -6.90
N TYR A 23 1.22 -1.03 -8.13
CA TYR A 23 0.39 -0.71 -9.31
C TYR A 23 -0.94 -1.46 -9.27
N ALA A 24 -0.94 -2.74 -8.88
CA ALA A 24 -2.17 -3.52 -8.72
C ALA A 24 -3.09 -2.92 -7.64
N MET A 25 -2.55 -2.51 -6.50
CA MET A 25 -3.32 -1.82 -5.46
C MET A 25 -3.84 -0.46 -5.91
N ALA A 26 -3.06 0.30 -6.68
CA ALA A 26 -3.47 1.59 -7.22
C ALA A 26 -4.67 1.49 -8.18
N GLN A 27 -4.83 0.37 -8.90
CA GLN A 27 -6.01 0.16 -9.75
C GLN A 27 -7.32 0.06 -8.95
N VAL A 28 -7.24 -0.35 -7.68
CA VAL A 28 -8.40 -0.56 -6.81
C VAL A 28 -8.46 0.44 -5.64
N GLU A 29 -7.64 1.49 -5.65
CA GLU A 29 -7.49 2.42 -4.52
C GLU A 29 -8.74 3.27 -4.22
N GLY A 30 -9.62 3.41 -5.23
CA GLY A 30 -10.90 4.09 -5.13
C GLY A 30 -10.80 5.60 -4.90
N ALA A 31 -11.93 6.19 -4.45
CA ALA A 31 -12.01 7.63 -4.17
C ALA A 31 -11.03 8.06 -3.06
N GLY A 32 -10.49 9.27 -3.21
CA GLY A 32 -9.45 9.82 -2.34
C GLY A 32 -8.03 9.38 -2.72
N LYS A 33 -7.89 8.32 -3.53
CA LYS A 33 -6.63 7.79 -4.05
C LYS A 33 -5.51 7.75 -3.00
N PRO A 34 -5.67 6.96 -1.92
CA PRO A 34 -4.78 6.98 -0.77
C PRO A 34 -3.34 6.55 -1.08
N LEU A 35 -3.10 5.82 -2.19
CA LEU A 35 -1.76 5.46 -2.64
C LEU A 35 -1.15 6.57 -3.50
N SER A 36 -1.93 7.15 -4.41
CA SER A 36 -1.46 8.22 -5.28
C SER A 36 -1.28 9.55 -4.54
N ASN A 37 -2.09 9.80 -3.50
CA ASN A 37 -2.06 11.00 -2.67
C ASN A 37 -1.38 10.76 -1.31
N LEU A 38 -0.45 9.80 -1.27
CA LEU A 38 0.27 9.46 -0.05
C LEU A 38 0.99 10.70 0.51
N GLN A 39 0.76 10.99 1.78
CA GLN A 39 1.33 12.17 2.44
C GLN A 39 2.54 11.81 3.30
N ASN A 40 3.41 12.78 3.48
CA ASN A 40 4.55 12.65 4.38
C ASN A 40 4.06 12.40 5.81
N GLY A 41 4.78 11.53 6.54
CA GLY A 41 4.40 11.21 7.92
C GLY A 41 3.28 10.18 8.05
N GLN A 42 2.61 9.81 6.95
CA GLN A 42 1.57 8.80 6.93
C GLN A 42 2.12 7.43 7.34
N MET A 43 1.34 6.69 8.13
CA MET A 43 1.71 5.34 8.55
C MET A 43 1.22 4.34 7.50
N VAL A 44 2.17 3.50 7.08
CA VAL A 44 1.93 2.39 6.16
C VAL A 44 2.42 1.13 6.87
N LYS A 45 1.57 0.11 6.93
CA LYS A 45 1.93 -1.22 7.43
C LYS A 45 1.85 -2.20 6.28
N ILE A 46 2.93 -2.93 6.06
CA ILE A 46 3.02 -3.96 5.01
C ILE A 46 3.01 -5.31 5.72
N ARG A 47 2.11 -6.20 5.29
CA ARG A 47 2.10 -7.61 5.70
C ARG A 47 2.73 -8.43 4.59
N GLN A 48 3.66 -9.28 4.95
CA GLN A 48 4.31 -10.22 4.04
C GLN A 48 4.16 -11.64 4.56
N ASN A 49 4.22 -12.62 3.66
CA ASN A 49 4.38 -14.02 4.04
C ASN A 49 5.87 -14.37 4.24
N ALA A 50 6.15 -15.62 4.61
CA ALA A 50 7.50 -16.13 4.83
C ALA A 50 8.42 -16.07 3.59
N SER A 51 7.85 -15.92 2.40
CA SER A 51 8.58 -15.79 1.13
C SER A 51 8.81 -14.33 0.72
N GLY A 52 8.42 -13.36 1.56
CA GLY A 52 8.56 -11.92 1.27
C GLY A 52 7.48 -11.35 0.35
N VAL A 53 6.47 -12.14 -0.03
CA VAL A 53 5.36 -11.66 -0.87
C VAL A 53 4.41 -10.82 -0.04
N VAL A 54 4.02 -9.64 -0.55
CA VAL A 54 3.05 -8.76 0.11
C VAL A 54 1.69 -9.42 0.12
N THR A 55 1.13 -9.65 1.31
CA THR A 55 -0.22 -10.21 1.49
C THR A 55 -1.24 -9.15 1.87
N GLY A 56 -0.78 -8.00 2.34
CA GLY A 56 -1.64 -6.85 2.51
C GLY A 56 -0.91 -5.57 2.86
N LEU A 57 -1.61 -4.46 2.73
CA LEU A 57 -1.10 -3.13 3.00
C LEU A 57 -2.18 -2.30 3.69
N THR A 58 -1.86 -1.70 4.83
CA THR A 58 -2.75 -0.80 5.56
C THR A 58 -2.17 0.60 5.52
N ILE A 59 -2.99 1.57 5.12
CA ILE A 59 -2.66 2.98 5.09
C ILE A 59 -3.57 3.71 6.09
N ASP A 60 -2.98 4.46 7.01
CA ASP A 60 -3.74 5.40 7.84
C ASP A 60 -4.07 6.65 7.02
N THR A 61 -5.33 6.95 6.78
CA THR A 61 -5.74 8.14 6.00
C THR A 61 -6.05 9.37 6.88
N GLY A 62 -5.72 9.30 8.17
CA GLY A 62 -6.09 10.32 9.15
C GLY A 62 -7.50 10.12 9.71
N ASN A 63 -7.86 10.89 10.74
CA ASN A 63 -9.16 10.80 11.43
C ASN A 63 -9.51 9.39 11.92
N ASN A 64 -8.50 8.62 12.35
CA ASN A 64 -8.63 7.21 12.75
C ASN A 64 -9.19 6.29 11.65
N GLN A 65 -9.15 6.72 10.38
CA GLN A 65 -9.57 5.92 9.23
C GLN A 65 -8.38 5.18 8.64
N GLN A 66 -8.63 3.95 8.19
CA GLN A 66 -7.62 3.15 7.53
C GLN A 66 -8.19 2.62 6.22
N VAL A 67 -7.30 2.45 5.25
CA VAL A 67 -7.60 1.71 4.03
C VAL A 67 -6.75 0.46 4.02
N LEU A 68 -7.40 -0.68 3.83
CA LEU A 68 -6.75 -1.98 3.76
C LEU A 68 -6.77 -2.50 2.32
N PHE A 69 -5.63 -2.97 1.86
CA PHE A 69 -5.47 -3.75 0.64
C PHE A 69 -5.12 -5.19 1.03
N THR A 70 -5.79 -6.17 0.43
CA THR A 70 -5.51 -7.59 0.67
C THR A 70 -5.26 -8.29 -0.66
N ARG A 71 -4.13 -8.99 -0.75
CA ARG A 71 -3.76 -9.77 -1.94
C ARG A 71 -4.65 -10.99 -2.06
N GLN A 72 -5.16 -11.24 -3.25
CA GLN A 72 -5.95 -12.43 -3.60
C GLN A 72 -5.03 -13.56 -4.10
N PRO A 73 -5.51 -14.82 -4.14
CA PRO A 73 -4.71 -15.94 -4.63
C PRO A 73 -4.21 -15.77 -6.08
N ASP A 74 -4.99 -15.08 -6.93
CA ASP A 74 -4.64 -14.76 -8.32
C ASP A 74 -3.63 -13.61 -8.47
N GLY A 75 -3.21 -13.00 -7.35
CA GLY A 75 -2.28 -11.87 -7.32
C GLY A 75 -2.93 -10.50 -7.51
N SER A 76 -4.25 -10.43 -7.72
CA SER A 76 -4.99 -9.17 -7.65
C SER A 76 -5.08 -8.67 -6.21
N PHE A 77 -5.56 -7.44 -6.04
CA PHE A 77 -5.80 -6.85 -4.73
C PHE A 77 -7.25 -6.40 -4.62
N ILE A 78 -7.81 -6.54 -3.41
CA ILE A 78 -9.09 -5.93 -3.04
C ILE A 78 -8.86 -4.86 -2.00
N ARG A 79 -9.74 -3.86 -1.98
CA ARG A 79 -9.72 -2.74 -1.03
C ARG A 79 -10.87 -2.84 -0.03
N ALA A 80 -10.58 -2.58 1.24
CA ALA A 80 -11.54 -2.40 2.34
C ALA A 80 -11.29 -1.07 3.08
N ARG A 81 -12.32 -0.55 3.75
CA ARG A 81 -12.28 0.64 4.62
C ARG A 81 -12.59 0.22 6.05
#